data_AF-A0A528X3X8-F1
#
_entry.id   AF-A0A528X3X8-F1
#
_cell.length_a   1.000
_cell.length_b   1.000
_cell.length_c   1.000
_cell.angle_alpha   90.00
_cell.angle_beta   90.00
_cell.angle_gamma   90.00
#
_symmetry.space_group_name_H-M   'P 1'
#
loop_
_entity.id
_entity.type
_entity.pdbx_description
1 polymer ?
#
loop_
_entity_poly.entity_id
_entity_poly.type
_entity_poly.pdbx_seq_one_letter_code
_entity_poly.pdbx_strand_id
1 'polypeptide(L)'
;GFRAPYLSTDKALYEALPEAGFQYDASGVSNGPALPPTRNGTTRFALPLIPEGPKAKPVVAMDYNLYVRHSGGFEKPAMANEFADRAYQAFRAAFDAQYNGERLPLELGFHFTQMNGGTYWNALERFAGEVCMKADVECISFRDYVAKQRADQKQASVGG
;
A
#
# COMPACT_ATOMS: atom_id res chain seq x y z
N GLY A 1 -10.21 -1.22 -11.45
CA GLY A 1 -10.49 -1.21 -10.00
C GLY A 1 -10.90 0.17 -9.57
N PHE A 2 -11.21 0.33 -8.30
CA PHE A 2 -11.70 1.58 -7.71
C PHE A 2 -10.85 1.98 -6.50
N ARG A 3 -10.79 3.29 -6.20
CA ARG A 3 -10.33 3.83 -4.93
C ARG A 3 -11.16 5.08 -4.63
N ALA A 4 -11.80 5.10 -3.47
CA ALA A 4 -12.60 6.23 -3.02
C ALA A 4 -11.69 7.43 -2.72
N PRO A 5 -12.08 8.65 -3.12
CA PRO A 5 -11.44 9.87 -2.64
C PRO A 5 -11.40 9.89 -1.11
N TYR A 6 -10.27 10.33 -0.54
CA TYR A 6 -10.03 10.40 0.90
C TYR A 6 -10.14 9.06 1.65
N LEU A 7 -10.13 7.92 0.94
CA LEU A 7 -10.39 6.59 1.52
C LEU A 7 -11.75 6.53 2.24
N SER A 8 -12.68 7.39 1.84
CA SER A 8 -14.00 7.49 2.47
C SER A 8 -14.95 6.49 1.83
N THR A 9 -15.34 5.47 2.59
CA THR A 9 -16.20 4.38 2.09
C THR A 9 -17.43 4.21 2.96
N ASP A 10 -18.52 3.79 2.35
CA ASP A 10 -19.74 3.41 3.03
C ASP A 10 -20.29 2.08 2.50
N LYS A 11 -21.39 1.62 3.07
CA LYS A 11 -22.04 0.38 2.66
C LYS A 11 -22.55 0.45 1.22
N ALA A 12 -23.11 1.59 0.81
CA ALA A 12 -23.72 1.76 -0.52
C ALA A 12 -22.67 1.67 -1.64
N LEU A 13 -21.49 2.27 -1.44
CA LEU A 13 -20.34 2.12 -2.33
C LEU A 13 -19.99 0.64 -2.53
N TYR A 14 -19.87 -0.10 -1.42
CA TYR A 14 -19.47 -1.50 -1.47
C TYR A 14 -20.52 -2.44 -2.11
N GLU A 15 -21.77 -2.02 -2.18
CA GLU A 15 -22.84 -2.69 -2.93
C GLU A 15 -22.78 -2.32 -4.42
N ALA A 16 -22.53 -1.05 -4.75
CA ALA A 16 -22.47 -0.56 -6.13
C ALA A 16 -21.26 -1.07 -6.92
N LEU A 17 -20.10 -1.23 -6.28
CA LEU A 17 -18.86 -1.65 -6.96
C LEU A 17 -18.98 -2.99 -7.73
N PRO A 18 -19.47 -4.10 -7.13
CA PRO A 18 -19.66 -5.34 -7.86
C PRO A 18 -20.74 -5.24 -8.94
N GLU A 19 -21.82 -4.50 -8.72
CA GLU A 19 -22.87 -4.26 -9.73
C GLU A 19 -22.32 -3.53 -10.95
N ALA A 20 -21.40 -2.58 -10.74
CA ALA A 20 -20.68 -1.88 -11.79
C ALA A 20 -19.52 -2.69 -12.41
N GLY A 21 -19.31 -3.94 -11.98
CA GLY A 21 -18.30 -4.84 -12.55
C GLY A 21 -16.86 -4.55 -12.12
N PHE A 22 -16.64 -3.79 -11.04
CA PHE A 22 -15.29 -3.57 -10.52
C PHE A 22 -14.71 -4.88 -9.95
N GLN A 23 -13.53 -5.26 -10.44
CA GLN A 23 -12.84 -6.47 -9.98
C GLN A 23 -12.12 -6.29 -8.64
N TYR A 24 -11.74 -5.05 -8.32
CA TYR A 24 -11.09 -4.72 -7.07
C TYR A 24 -11.37 -3.28 -6.63
N ASP A 25 -11.31 -3.09 -5.32
CA ASP A 25 -11.34 -1.83 -4.59
C ASP A 25 -10.04 -1.69 -3.78
N ALA A 26 -9.47 -0.50 -3.72
CA ALA A 26 -8.27 -0.21 -2.93
C ALA A 26 -8.47 1.00 -2.01
N SER A 27 -9.66 1.09 -1.42
CA SER A 27 -10.07 2.19 -0.55
C SER A 27 -9.83 1.92 0.93
N GLY A 28 -9.53 0.68 1.31
CA GLY A 28 -9.44 0.27 2.71
C GLY A 28 -8.20 0.83 3.43
N VAL A 29 -8.28 0.82 4.76
CA VAL A 29 -7.14 0.97 5.67
C VAL A 29 -7.16 -0.19 6.66
N SER A 30 -6.01 -0.81 6.91
CA SER A 30 -5.84 -1.94 7.83
C SER A 30 -4.82 -1.63 8.92
N ASN A 31 -4.86 -2.36 10.03
CA ASN A 31 -3.93 -2.17 11.16
C ASN A 31 -2.48 -2.62 10.85
N GLY A 32 -2.24 -3.16 9.66
CA GLY A 32 -0.96 -3.67 9.16
C GLY A 32 -1.17 -4.35 7.80
N PRO A 33 -0.10 -4.86 7.17
CA PRO A 33 -0.20 -5.66 5.94
C PRO A 33 -1.22 -6.80 6.12
N ALA A 34 -2.03 -7.05 5.10
CA ALA A 34 -3.14 -7.99 5.18
C ALA A 34 -3.44 -8.61 3.81
N LEU A 35 -3.91 -9.86 3.82
CA LEU A 35 -4.47 -10.46 2.62
C LEU A 35 -5.78 -9.74 2.24
N PRO A 36 -5.95 -9.33 0.98
CA PRO A 36 -7.15 -8.63 0.54
C PRO A 36 -8.33 -9.62 0.40
N PRO A 37 -9.41 -9.49 1.20
CA PRO A 37 -10.55 -10.39 1.08
C PRO A 37 -11.31 -10.12 -0.22
N THR A 38 -11.86 -11.17 -0.83
CA THR A 38 -12.80 -11.03 -1.95
C THR A 38 -14.23 -11.13 -1.41
N ARG A 39 -15.05 -10.10 -1.68
CA ARG A 39 -16.47 -10.07 -1.31
C ARG A 39 -17.30 -9.68 -2.51
N ASN A 40 -18.34 -10.46 -2.80
CA ASN A 40 -19.22 -10.28 -3.95
C ASN A 40 -18.44 -10.12 -5.27
N GLY A 41 -17.38 -10.93 -5.46
CA GLY A 41 -16.54 -10.88 -6.67
C GLY A 41 -15.57 -9.70 -6.76
N THR A 42 -15.58 -8.77 -5.79
CA THR A 42 -14.63 -7.65 -5.70
C THR A 42 -13.57 -7.93 -4.63
N THR A 43 -12.29 -7.94 -5.02
CA THR A 43 -11.16 -8.02 -4.08
C THR A 43 -10.89 -6.67 -3.43
N ARG A 44 -10.83 -6.61 -2.09
CA ARG A 44 -10.69 -5.34 -1.34
C ARG A 44 -9.30 -5.24 -0.74
N PHE A 45 -8.52 -4.32 -1.28
CA PHE A 45 -7.19 -3.92 -0.85
C PHE A 45 -7.27 -2.83 0.21
N ALA A 46 -6.28 -2.82 1.10
CA ALA A 46 -6.24 -1.90 2.22
C ALA A 46 -4.82 -1.42 2.47
N LEU A 47 -4.65 -0.10 2.50
CA LEU A 47 -3.37 0.49 2.86
C LEU A 47 -3.08 0.20 4.34
N PRO A 48 -1.92 -0.41 4.65
CA PRO A 48 -1.61 -0.77 6.01
C PRO A 48 -1.15 0.44 6.82
N LEU A 49 -1.44 0.39 8.12
CA LEU A 49 -0.69 1.18 9.08
C LEU A 49 0.72 0.59 9.24
N ILE A 50 1.74 1.42 9.10
CA ILE A 50 3.16 1.07 9.23
C ILE A 50 3.81 1.85 10.38
N PRO A 51 4.83 1.28 11.04
CA PRO A 51 5.52 1.97 12.12
C PRO A 51 6.37 3.11 11.58
N GLU A 52 6.28 4.30 12.18
CA GLU A 52 7.10 5.44 11.79
C GLU A 52 7.66 6.19 13.01
N GLY A 53 8.92 6.60 12.88
CA GLY A 53 9.65 7.40 13.87
C GLY A 53 10.09 6.63 15.12
N PRO A 54 10.77 7.30 16.07
CA PRO A 54 11.40 6.65 17.22
C PRO A 54 10.45 5.90 18.16
N LYS A 55 9.16 6.28 18.16
CA LYS A 55 8.11 5.64 18.97
C LYS A 55 7.26 4.65 18.17
N ALA A 56 7.65 4.34 16.93
CA ALA A 56 6.94 3.45 16.02
C ALA A 56 5.44 3.74 15.94
N LYS A 57 5.06 5.04 15.92
CA LYS A 57 3.64 5.42 15.90
C LYS A 57 3.04 4.99 14.55
N PRO A 58 1.90 4.29 14.52
CA PRO A 58 1.32 3.85 13.26
C PRO A 58 0.94 5.03 12.35
N VAL A 59 1.21 4.92 11.05
CA VAL A 59 0.79 5.86 9.99
C VAL A 59 0.33 5.05 8.78
N VAL A 60 -0.69 5.51 8.06
CA VAL A 60 -1.07 4.87 6.79
C VAL A 60 0.14 4.93 5.85
N ALA A 61 0.45 3.82 5.20
CA ALA A 61 1.56 3.68 4.24
C ALA A 61 1.29 4.47 2.95
N MET A 62 1.15 5.78 3.07
CA MET A 62 0.85 6.71 2.00
C MET A 62 1.69 7.98 2.16
N ASP A 63 2.26 8.46 1.06
CA ASP A 63 3.11 9.66 1.05
C ASP A 63 2.46 10.89 1.69
N TYR A 64 1.17 11.13 1.45
CA TYR A 64 0.46 12.26 2.05
C TYR A 64 0.36 12.16 3.58
N ASN A 65 0.14 10.95 4.12
CA ASN A 65 0.10 10.75 5.56
C ASN A 65 1.48 10.97 6.20
N LEU A 66 2.56 10.60 5.49
CA LEU A 66 3.92 10.90 5.90
C LEU A 66 4.23 12.40 5.79
N TYR A 67 3.78 13.07 4.72
CA TYR A 67 3.86 14.51 4.54
C TYR A 67 3.25 15.29 5.70
N VAL A 68 1.99 14.98 6.03
CA VAL A 68 1.30 15.57 7.17
C VAL A 68 2.03 15.26 8.47
N ARG A 69 2.54 14.04 8.65
CA ARG A 69 3.28 13.66 9.85
C ARG A 69 4.62 14.40 10.01
N HIS A 70 5.36 14.55 8.93
CA HIS A 70 6.72 15.09 8.95
C HIS A 70 6.72 16.61 9.05
N SER A 71 5.83 17.27 8.31
CA SER A 71 5.87 18.72 8.18
C SER A 71 4.59 19.44 8.60
N GLY A 72 3.55 18.71 8.98
CA GLY A 72 2.23 19.29 9.26
C GLY A 72 1.44 19.61 7.99
N GLY A 73 1.87 19.10 6.83
CA GLY A 73 1.24 19.43 5.54
C GLY A 73 1.79 20.70 4.89
N PHE A 74 2.98 21.15 5.31
CA PHE A 74 3.67 22.31 4.76
C PHE A 74 5.02 21.95 4.16
N GLU A 75 5.44 22.63 3.11
CA GLU A 75 6.75 22.39 2.49
C GLU A 75 7.89 22.80 3.44
N LYS A 76 8.83 21.88 3.69
CA LYS A 76 10.04 22.10 4.48
C LYS A 76 11.26 21.52 3.76
N PRO A 77 11.70 22.13 2.64
CA PRO A 77 12.78 21.58 1.80
C PRO A 77 14.11 21.40 2.54
N ALA A 78 14.40 22.22 3.55
CA ALA A 78 15.59 22.05 4.39
C ALA A 78 15.64 20.71 5.15
N MET A 79 14.47 20.05 5.33
CA MET A 79 14.34 18.77 6.02
C MET A 79 14.18 17.58 5.05
N ALA A 80 14.25 17.82 3.74
CA ALA A 80 13.91 16.82 2.72
C ALA A 80 14.67 15.50 2.89
N ASN A 81 15.99 15.56 3.13
CA ASN A 81 16.80 14.36 3.33
C ASN A 81 16.38 13.57 4.59
N GLU A 82 16.13 14.25 5.70
CA GLU A 82 15.65 13.60 6.93
C GLU A 82 14.30 12.91 6.69
N PHE A 83 13.37 13.60 6.05
CA PHE A 83 12.05 13.05 5.77
C PHE A 83 12.10 11.88 4.78
N ALA A 84 13.03 11.90 3.82
CA ALA A 84 13.22 10.84 2.85
C ALA A 84 13.73 9.58 3.56
N ASP A 85 14.75 9.73 4.42
CA ASP A 85 15.27 8.65 5.22
C ASP A 85 14.19 8.07 6.15
N ARG A 86 13.41 8.93 6.82
CA ARG A 86 12.33 8.46 7.70
C ARG A 86 11.23 7.69 6.95
N ALA A 87 10.81 8.19 5.79
CA ALA A 87 9.83 7.50 4.95
C ALA A 87 10.38 6.15 4.47
N TYR A 88 11.62 6.14 3.99
CA TYR A 88 12.31 4.92 3.55
C TYR A 88 12.40 3.88 4.69
N GLN A 89 12.81 4.29 5.89
CA GLN A 89 12.90 3.39 7.04
C GLN A 89 11.53 2.83 7.45
N ALA A 90 10.46 3.63 7.37
CA ALA A 90 9.11 3.13 7.64
C ALA A 90 8.66 2.08 6.61
N PHE A 91 8.93 2.31 5.31
CA PHE A 91 8.64 1.34 4.26
C PHE A 91 9.46 0.06 4.44
N ARG A 92 10.77 0.18 4.73
CA ARG A 92 11.63 -0.99 4.97
C ARG A 92 11.21 -1.77 6.21
N ALA A 93 10.91 -1.11 7.31
CA ALA A 93 10.45 -1.81 8.52
C ALA A 93 9.18 -2.63 8.25
N ALA A 94 8.22 -2.07 7.51
CA ALA A 94 7.01 -2.79 7.12
C ALA A 94 7.31 -3.98 6.18
N PHE A 95 8.20 -3.78 5.20
CA PHE A 95 8.63 -4.83 4.29
C PHE A 95 9.38 -5.95 5.02
N ASP A 96 10.38 -5.62 5.83
CA ASP A 96 11.23 -6.59 6.53
C ASP A 96 10.42 -7.45 7.51
N ALA A 97 9.39 -6.88 8.14
CA ALA A 97 8.46 -7.63 8.97
C ALA A 97 7.70 -8.72 8.17
N GLN A 98 7.28 -8.40 6.94
CA GLN A 98 6.59 -9.38 6.08
C GLN A 98 7.55 -10.34 5.40
N TYR A 99 8.69 -9.85 4.95
CA TYR A 99 9.71 -10.65 4.28
C TYR A 99 10.31 -11.72 5.19
N ASN A 100 10.47 -11.41 6.49
CA ASN A 100 10.97 -12.37 7.48
C ASN A 100 9.85 -13.08 8.26
N GLY A 101 8.58 -12.82 7.90
CA GLY A 101 7.42 -13.29 8.64
C GLY A 101 6.37 -13.93 7.74
N GLU A 102 5.12 -13.48 7.88
CA GLU A 102 3.95 -14.08 7.25
C GLU A 102 3.85 -13.86 5.74
N ARG A 103 4.73 -13.04 5.14
CA ARG A 103 4.75 -12.72 3.71
C ARG A 103 3.41 -12.15 3.19
N LEU A 104 2.71 -11.37 4.01
CA LEU A 104 1.48 -10.71 3.60
C LEU A 104 1.77 -9.58 2.58
N PRO A 105 0.85 -9.30 1.64
CA PRO A 105 1.00 -8.20 0.69
C PRO A 105 1.16 -6.85 1.40
N LEU A 106 2.17 -6.08 0.98
CA LEU A 106 2.43 -4.72 1.45
C LEU A 106 2.03 -3.71 0.37
N GLU A 107 1.06 -2.85 0.69
CA GLU A 107 0.65 -1.75 -0.17
C GLU A 107 1.31 -0.44 0.24
N LEU A 108 1.83 0.32 -0.73
CA LEU A 108 2.34 1.68 -0.53
C LEU A 108 1.61 2.65 -1.48
N GLY A 109 0.98 3.69 -0.93
CA GLY A 109 0.20 4.69 -1.68
C GLY A 109 0.99 5.96 -2.00
N PHE A 110 0.89 6.44 -3.24
CA PHE A 110 1.56 7.68 -3.66
C PHE A 110 0.63 8.57 -4.48
N HIS A 111 0.72 9.87 -4.24
CA HIS A 111 -0.02 10.90 -4.98
C HIS A 111 0.73 11.39 -6.21
N PHE A 112 2.02 11.07 -6.36
CA PHE A 112 2.88 11.61 -7.41
C PHE A 112 2.80 13.14 -7.49
N THR A 113 2.87 13.78 -6.33
CA THR A 113 3.16 15.20 -6.16
C THR A 113 4.49 15.35 -5.43
N GLN A 114 5.31 16.34 -5.79
CA GLN A 114 6.63 16.57 -5.19
C GLN A 114 6.57 17.23 -3.80
N MET A 115 5.78 16.65 -2.88
CA MET A 115 5.70 17.09 -1.49
C MET A 115 7.07 17.03 -0.81
N ASN A 116 7.42 18.08 -0.06
CA ASN A 116 8.76 18.31 0.50
C ASN A 116 9.88 18.17 -0.55
N GLY A 117 9.69 18.76 -1.73
CA GLY A 117 10.69 18.71 -2.81
C GLY A 117 10.93 17.31 -3.39
N GLY A 118 9.91 16.44 -3.39
CA GLY A 118 10.01 15.07 -3.95
C GLY A 118 10.59 14.03 -2.99
N THR A 119 10.77 14.40 -1.72
CA THR A 119 11.24 13.54 -0.63
C THR A 119 10.65 12.12 -0.64
N TYR A 120 9.33 11.99 -0.77
CA TYR A 120 8.66 10.69 -0.71
C TYR A 120 8.90 9.84 -1.94
N TRP A 121 9.18 10.47 -3.09
CA TRP A 121 9.55 9.75 -4.30
C TRP A 121 10.97 9.22 -4.17
N ASN A 122 11.90 10.00 -3.61
CA ASN A 122 13.26 9.52 -3.35
C ASN A 122 13.25 8.30 -2.41
N ALA A 123 12.39 8.32 -1.39
CA ALA A 123 12.19 7.18 -0.50
C ALA A 123 11.63 5.95 -1.23
N LEU A 124 10.63 6.17 -2.11
CA LEU A 124 10.04 5.10 -2.93
C LEU A 124 11.03 4.51 -3.93
N GLU A 125 11.77 5.35 -4.66
CA GLU A 125 12.74 4.94 -5.66
C GLU A 125 13.83 4.07 -5.03
N ARG A 126 14.39 4.53 -3.90
CA ARG A 126 15.35 3.73 -3.13
C ARG A 126 14.74 2.40 -2.65
N PHE A 127 13.55 2.45 -2.06
CA PHE A 127 12.85 1.25 -1.59
C PHE A 127 12.64 0.24 -2.73
N ALA A 128 12.09 0.69 -3.85
CA ALA A 128 11.80 -0.16 -5.00
C ALA A 128 13.07 -0.72 -5.64
N GLY A 129 14.12 0.08 -5.78
CA GLY A 129 15.41 -0.35 -6.32
C GLY A 129 16.07 -1.46 -5.50
N GLU A 130 15.82 -1.52 -4.20
CA GLU A 130 16.36 -2.57 -3.31
C GLU A 130 15.41 -3.76 -3.13
N VAL A 131 14.09 -3.52 -3.09
CA VAL A 131 13.07 -4.53 -2.77
C VAL A 131 12.59 -5.26 -4.01
N CYS A 132 12.22 -4.54 -5.06
CA CYS A 132 11.62 -5.12 -6.26
C CYS A 132 12.61 -5.92 -7.11
N MET A 133 13.92 -5.81 -6.82
CA MET A 133 14.99 -6.55 -7.49
C MET A 133 15.30 -7.89 -6.81
N LYS A 134 14.68 -8.20 -5.66
CA LYS A 134 14.88 -9.48 -4.97
C LYS A 134 14.17 -10.61 -5.72
N ALA A 135 14.84 -11.75 -5.84
CA ALA A 135 14.34 -12.87 -6.64
C ALA A 135 13.01 -13.47 -6.14
N ASP A 136 12.71 -13.33 -4.86
CA ASP A 136 11.52 -13.84 -4.17
C ASP A 136 10.53 -12.73 -3.79
N VAL A 137 10.61 -11.56 -4.45
CA VAL A 137 9.70 -10.43 -4.26
C VAL A 137 9.07 -10.03 -5.59
N GLU A 138 7.77 -9.77 -5.56
CA GLU A 138 7.03 -9.29 -6.71
C GLU A 138 6.41 -7.92 -6.43
N CYS A 139 6.88 -6.89 -7.14
CA CYS A 139 6.24 -5.57 -7.16
C CYS A 139 5.26 -5.51 -8.34
N ILE A 140 4.00 -5.83 -8.09
CA ILE A 140 2.97 -6.01 -9.12
C ILE A 140 1.79 -5.05 -8.94
N SER A 141 0.99 -4.88 -9.98
CA SER A 141 -0.25 -4.11 -9.90
C SER A 141 -1.36 -4.87 -9.17
N PHE A 142 -2.35 -4.16 -8.63
CA PHE A 142 -3.58 -4.77 -8.08
C PHE A 142 -4.28 -5.69 -9.07
N ARG A 143 -4.28 -5.32 -10.36
CA ARG A 143 -4.88 -6.14 -11.42
C ARG A 143 -4.17 -7.47 -11.56
N ASP A 144 -2.84 -7.47 -11.56
CA ASP A 144 -2.05 -8.68 -11.73
C ASP A 144 -2.18 -9.58 -10.49
N TYR A 145 -2.23 -9.00 -9.29
CA TYR A 145 -2.53 -9.75 -8.07
C TYR A 145 -3.87 -10.48 -8.16
N VAL A 146 -4.94 -9.79 -8.56
CA VAL A 146 -6.29 -10.39 -8.72
C VAL A 146 -6.29 -11.48 -9.79
N ALA A 147 -5.56 -11.27 -10.90
CA ALA A 147 -5.45 -12.27 -11.96
C ALA A 147 -4.77 -13.56 -11.46
N LYS A 148 -3.67 -13.44 -10.71
CA LYS A 148 -2.96 -14.58 -10.11
C LYS A 148 -3.85 -15.35 -9.13
N GLN A 149 -4.48 -14.66 -8.18
CA GLN A 149 -5.38 -15.28 -7.20
C GLN A 149 -6.50 -16.10 -7.86
N ARG A 150 -7.08 -15.59 -8.95
CA ARG A 150 -8.11 -16.33 -9.70
C ARG A 150 -7.56 -17.53 -10.45
N ALA A 151 -6.33 -17.46 -10.96
CA ALA A 151 -5.68 -18.59 -11.61
C ALA A 151 -5.39 -19.71 -10.59
N ASP A 152 -4.90 -19.35 -9.41
CA ASP A 152 -4.60 -20.30 -8.33
C ASP A 152 -5.87 -20.99 -7.83
N GLN A 153 -6.96 -20.24 -7.64
CA GLN A 153 -8.27 -20.80 -7.28
C GLN A 153 -8.82 -21.76 -8.33
N LYS A 154 -8.67 -21.43 -9.63
CA LYS A 154 -9.08 -22.32 -10.72
C LYS A 154 -8.28 -23.62 -10.71
N GLN A 155 -6.96 -23.54 -10.52
CA GLN A 155 -6.11 -24.74 -10.44
C GLN A 155 -6.49 -25.62 -9.25
N ALA A 156 -6.73 -25.03 -8.08
CA ALA A 156 -7.19 -25.76 -6.89
C ALA A 156 -8.55 -26.45 -7.12
N SER A 157 -9.45 -25.85 -7.89
CA SER A 157 -10.77 -26.44 -8.18
C SER A 157 -10.77 -27.56 -9.23
N VAL A 158 -9.72 -27.66 -10.06
CA VAL A 158 -9.60 -28.66 -11.13
C VAL A 158 -8.82 -29.90 -10.67
N GLY A 159 -7.97 -29.77 -9.65
CA GLY A 159 -7.16 -30.87 -9.12
C GLY A 159 -7.79 -31.64 -7.94
N GLY A 160 -9.06 -31.38 -7.62
CA GLY A 160 -9.80 -32.01 -6.50
C GLY A 160 -10.89 -32.97 -6.95
#